data_AF-A0A1C5W5V4-F1
#
_entry.id   AF-A0A1C5W5V4-F1
#
_cell.length_a   1.000
_cell.length_b   1.000
_cell.length_c   1.000
_cell.angle_alpha   90.00
_cell.angle_beta   90.00
_cell.angle_gamma   90.00
#
_symmetry.space_group_name_H-M   'P 1'
#
loop_
_entity.id
_entity.type
_entity.pdbx_description
1 polymer ?
#
loop_
_entity_poly.entity_id
_entity_poly.type
_entity_poly.pdbx_seq_one_letter_code
_entity_poly.pdbx_strand_id
1 'polypeptide(L)' 'MAKNYSYKESKVTTKKLVGVYDVDTHTLEVDGEDKDILKELEDFNGAILEVTMKVKEETDLADE' A
#
# COMPACT_ATOMS: atom_id res chain seq x y z
N MET A 1 23.47 -28.58 21.37
CA MET A 1 23.10 -27.79 20.18
C MET A 1 21.59 -27.90 20.03
N ALA A 2 20.85 -26.92 20.54
CA ALA A 2 19.38 -26.97 20.56
C ALA A 2 18.85 -26.87 19.14
N LYS A 3 17.87 -27.71 18.79
CA LYS A 3 17.25 -27.78 17.47
C LYS A 3 16.54 -26.46 17.16
N ASN A 4 17.23 -25.55 16.48
CA ASN A 4 16.65 -24.33 15.90
C ASN A 4 15.87 -24.65 14.60
N TYR A 5 15.09 -25.73 14.61
CA TYR A 5 14.19 -26.01 13.50
C TYR A 5 12.90 -25.21 13.71
N SER A 6 12.78 -24.10 13.00
CA SER A 6 11.57 -23.30 12.94
C SER A 6 10.99 -23.42 11.53
N TYR A 7 9.77 -23.95 11.44
CA TYR A 7 9.00 -24.06 10.21
C TYR A 7 7.77 -23.18 10.35
N LYS A 8 7.68 -22.13 9.53
CA LYS A 8 6.59 -21.16 9.56
C LYS A 8 6.06 -20.99 8.14
N GLU A 9 4.77 -21.22 7.97
CA GLU A 9 4.05 -20.81 6.76
C GLU A 9 3.69 -19.32 6.91
N SER A 10 3.93 -18.53 5.85
CA SER A 10 3.58 -17.11 5.81
C SER A 10 2.84 -16.83 4.51
N LYS A 11 1.70 -16.16 4.61
CA LYS A 11 0.92 -15.69 3.47
C LYS A 11 0.90 -14.16 3.52
N VAL A 12 1.27 -13.53 2.42
CA VAL A 12 1.29 -12.08 2.27
C VAL A 12 0.34 -11.72 1.13
N THR A 13 -0.59 -10.80 1.40
CA THR A 13 -1.45 -10.19 0.39
C THR A 13 -1.03 -8.73 0.31
N THR A 14 -0.67 -8.26 -0.88
CA THR A 14 -0.20 -6.89 -1.11
C THR A 14 -1.07 -6.20 -2.14
N LYS A 15 -1.61 -5.03 -1.79
CA LYS A 15 -2.34 -4.15 -2.70
C LYS A 15 -1.58 -2.83 -2.80
N LYS A 16 -1.13 -2.49 -4.00
CA LYS A 16 -0.38 -1.26 -4.27
C LYS A 16 -1.27 -0.33 -5.11
N LEU A 17 -1.57 0.83 -4.55
CA LEU A 17 -2.28 1.92 -5.21
C LEU A 17 -1.35 3.14 -5.19
N VAL A 18 -1.22 3.83 -6.33
CA VAL A 18 -0.38 5.02 -6.47
C VAL A 18 -1.22 6.08 -7.17
N GLY A 19 -1.33 7.24 -6.55
CA GLY A 19 -2.21 8.30 -7.00
C GLY A 19 -2.14 9.51 -6.07
N VAL A 20 -2.96 10.51 -6.37
CA VAL A 20 -3.08 11.71 -5.51
C VAL A 20 -4.12 11.42 -4.43
N TYR A 21 -3.74 11.57 -3.17
CA TYR A 21 -4.63 11.32 -2.04
C TYR A 21 -5.36 12.59 -1.63
N ASP A 22 -6.69 12.53 -1.61
CA ASP A 22 -7.56 13.55 -1.07
C ASP A 22 -8.05 13.14 0.33
N VAL A 23 -7.74 13.97 1.33
CA VAL A 23 -8.02 13.69 2.74
C VAL A 23 -9.46 14.01 3.13
N ASP A 24 -10.14 14.89 2.38
CA ASP A 24 -11.50 15.33 2.66
C ASP A 24 -12.52 14.30 2.18
N THR A 25 -12.25 13.65 1.04
CA THR A 25 -13.11 12.59 0.46
C THR A 25 -12.62 11.18 0.78
N HIS A 26 -11.40 11.02 1.29
CA HIS A 26 -10.72 9.72 1.43
C HIS A 26 -10.57 8.97 0.10
N THR A 27 -10.50 9.69 -1.02
CA THR A 27 -10.26 9.11 -2.35
C THR A 27 -8.80 9.22 -2.76
N LEU A 28 -8.37 8.25 -3.56
CA LEU A 28 -7.11 8.27 -4.28
C LEU A 28 -7.42 8.39 -5.76
N GLU A 29 -7.00 9.47 -6.41
CA GLU A 29 -7.10 9.61 -7.86
C GLU A 29 -6.04 8.72 -8.51
N VAL A 30 -6.48 7.67 -9.21
CA VAL A 30 -5.63 6.72 -9.93
C VAL A 30 -6.08 6.71 -11.39
N ASP A 31 -5.20 7.13 -12.30
CA ASP A 31 -5.46 7.17 -13.74
C ASP A 31 -6.74 7.96 -14.13
N GLY A 32 -7.06 9.02 -13.37
CA GLY A 32 -8.24 9.85 -13.59
C GLY A 32 -9.55 9.28 -13.03
N GLU A 33 -9.48 8.20 -12.25
CA GLU A 33 -10.61 7.64 -11.51
C GLU A 33 -10.40 7.80 -9.99
N ASP A 34 -11.41 8.33 -9.31
CA ASP A 34 -11.44 8.38 -7.84
C ASP A 34 -11.71 7.00 -7.24
N LYS A 35 -10.76 6.49 -6.45
CA LYS A 35 -10.91 5.25 -5.68
C LYS A 35 -11.02 5.53 -4.20
N ASP A 36 -12.10 5.09 -3.58
CA ASP A 36 -12.30 5.14 -2.14
C ASP A 36 -11.31 4.21 -1.42
N ILE A 37 -10.38 4.78 -0.65
CA ILE A 37 -9.34 3.99 0.02
C ILE A 37 -9.94 3.06 1.08
N LEU A 38 -10.99 3.50 1.77
CA LEU A 38 -11.60 2.73 2.86
C LEU A 38 -12.22 1.45 2.31
N LYS A 39 -12.88 1.52 1.16
CA LYS A 39 -13.36 0.33 0.43
C LYS A 39 -12.23 -0.59 0.02
N GLU A 40 -11.14 -0.01 -0.47
CA GLU A 40 -9.99 -0.82 -0.92
C GLU A 40 -9.31 -1.56 0.23
N LEU A 41 -9.44 -1.06 1.47
CA LEU A 41 -8.97 -1.68 2.70
C LEU A 41 -9.92 -2.77 3.26
N GLU A 42 -11.17 -2.88 2.78
CA GLU A 42 -12.14 -3.89 3.26
C GLU A 42 -11.64 -5.31 3.06
N ASP A 43 -10.85 -5.57 2.01
CA ASP A 43 -10.24 -6.89 1.74
C ASP A 43 -9.30 -7.35 2.86
N PHE A 44 -8.82 -6.41 3.67
CA PHE A 44 -7.91 -6.65 4.79
C PHE A 44 -8.60 -6.55 6.15
N ASN A 45 -9.94 -6.44 6.18
CA ASN A 45 -10.69 -6.31 7.42
C ASN A 45 -10.41 -7.48 8.38
N GLY A 46 -10.05 -7.17 9.63
CA GLY A 46 -9.72 -8.15 10.67
C GLY A 46 -8.29 -8.70 10.63
N ALA A 47 -7.46 -8.29 9.67
CA ALA A 47 -6.04 -8.63 9.62
C ALA A 47 -5.17 -7.60 10.38
N ILE A 48 -3.98 -8.02 10.83
CA ILE A 48 -2.94 -7.09 11.29
C ILE A 48 -2.27 -6.51 10.03
N LEU A 49 -2.42 -5.21 9.82
CA LEU A 49 -1.86 -4.51 8.67
C LEU A 49 -0.59 -3.75 9.04
N GLU A 50 0.45 -3.94 8.23
CA GLU A 50 1.61 -3.04 8.19
C GLU A 50 1.40 -2.04 7.04
N VAL A 51 1.21 -0.77 7.39
CA VAL A 51 0.95 0.30 6.40
C VAL A 51 2.24 1.07 6.15
N THR A 52 2.64 1.19 4.90
CA THR A 52 3.80 2.00 4.48
C THR A 52 3.33 3.16 3.62
N MET A 53 3.55 4.40 4.08
CA MET A 53 3.26 5.62 3.32
C MET A 53 4.54 6.14 2.65
N LYS A 54 4.48 6.49 1.36
CA LYS A 54 5.60 7.04 0.59
C LYS A 54 5.10 8.17 -0.30
N VAL A 55 5.76 9.31 -0.23
CA VAL A 55 5.61 10.40 -1.20
C VAL A 55 6.78 10.28 -2.18
N LYS A 56 6.47 10.19 -3.48
CA LYS A 56 7.50 10.09 -4.53
C LYS A 56 7.35 11.30 -5.44
N GLU A 57 8.35 12.16 -5.43
CA GLU A 57 8.48 13.29 -6.35
C GLU A 57 9.55 12.90 -7.38
N GLU A 58 9.13 12.72 -8.64
CA GLU A 58 10.05 12.44 -9.75
C GLU A 58 10.24 13.73 -10.54
N THR A 59 11.40 14.36 -10.37
CA THR A 59 11.88 15.42 -11.25
C THR A 59 12.73 14.78 -12.34
N ASP A 60 12.27 14.87 -13.59
CA ASP A 60 13.08 14.52 -14.76
C ASP A 60 14.26 15.48 -14.86
N LEU A 61 15.46 14.98 -14.56
CA LEU A 61 16.73 15.71 -14.70
C LEU A 61 17.35 15.50 -16.10
N ALA A 62 16.52 15.16 -17.10
CA ALA A 62 17.01 14.84 -18.46
C ALA A 62 17.41 16.08 -19.29
N ASP A 63 17.29 17.28 -18.73
CA ASP A 63 17.78 18.54 -19.29
C ASP A 63 18.55 19.32 -18.21
N GLU A 64 19.75 18.85 -17.85
CA GLU A 64 20.81 19.67 -17.23
C GLU A 64 22.17 19.40 -17.88
#